data_AF-A0A1D9D336-F1
#
_entry.id   AF-A0A1D9D336-F1
#
_cell.length_a   1.000
_cell.length_b   1.000
_cell.length_c   1.000
_cell.angle_alpha   90.00
_cell.angle_beta   90.00
_cell.angle_gamma   90.00
#
_symmetry.space_group_name_H-M   'P 1'
#
loop_
_entity.id
_entity.type
_entity.pdbx_description
1 polymer ?
#
loop_
_entity_poly.entity_id
_entity_poly.type
_entity_poly.pdbx_seq_one_letter_code
_entity_poly.pdbx_strand_id
1 'polypeptide(L)'
;MTKKCSDDLINRNFNAHRPNQLWVADFTYIKTTSGWVYTAFIIDVFARSIVGWKVSNRMNTDMVMAALNQAIADRNNPKDVIHHSDRGFSTYPFVILIR
;
A
#
# COMPACT_ATOMS: atom_id res chain seq x y z
N MET A 1 -28.30 11.02 -3.93
CA MET A 1 -27.60 9.72 -4.06
C MET A 1 -26.20 9.88 -3.50
N THR A 2 -26.06 9.66 -2.19
CA THR A 2 -24.79 9.80 -1.47
C THR A 2 -23.89 8.63 -1.83
N LYS A 3 -22.81 8.93 -2.55
CA LYS A 3 -21.75 7.98 -2.91
C LYS A 3 -21.14 7.47 -1.61
N LYS A 4 -21.37 6.19 -1.30
CA LYS A 4 -20.75 5.51 -0.15
C LYS A 4 -19.24 5.47 -0.40
N CYS A 5 -18.53 6.43 0.20
CA CYS A 5 -17.08 6.40 0.30
C CYS A 5 -16.75 5.13 1.09
N SER A 6 -15.91 4.25 0.57
CA SER A 6 -15.66 2.96 1.21
C SER A 6 -15.28 3.17 2.66
N ASP A 7 -15.85 2.31 3.51
CA ASP A 7 -15.66 2.36 4.95
C ASP A 7 -14.16 2.50 5.26
N ASP A 8 -13.77 3.62 5.85
CA ASP A 8 -12.41 3.85 6.34
C ASP A 8 -12.20 2.93 7.56
N LEU A 9 -11.93 1.65 7.28
CA LEU A 9 -11.87 0.56 8.26
C LEU A 9 -10.81 0.79 9.35
N ILE A 10 -9.92 1.76 9.16
CA ILE A 10 -8.90 2.12 10.13
C ILE A 10 -9.24 3.37 10.92
N ASN A 11 -10.25 4.18 10.56
CA ASN A 11 -10.59 5.45 11.24
C ASN A 11 -9.34 6.29 11.60
N ARG A 12 -8.36 6.34 10.68
CA ARG A 12 -7.02 6.96 10.89
C ARG A 12 -6.24 6.47 12.13
N ASN A 13 -6.61 5.34 12.70
CA ASN A 13 -5.91 4.68 13.80
C ASN A 13 -4.78 3.81 13.24
N PHE A 14 -3.62 4.42 13.05
CA PHE A 14 -2.39 3.75 12.61
C PHE A 14 -1.69 3.00 13.76
N ASN A 15 -2.44 2.37 14.66
CA ASN A 15 -1.88 1.54 15.73
C ASN A 15 -1.85 0.07 15.31
N ALA A 16 -0.64 -0.45 15.15
CA ALA A 16 -0.37 -1.88 15.06
C ALA A 16 0.31 -2.34 16.36
N HIS A 17 -0.05 -3.51 16.87
CA HIS A 17 0.46 -4.09 18.12
C HIS A 17 1.47 -5.22 17.88
N ARG A 18 1.59 -5.70 16.64
CA ARG A 18 2.55 -6.71 16.21
C ARG A 18 2.98 -6.49 14.75
N PRO A 19 4.16 -7.01 14.33
CA PRO A 19 4.58 -7.00 12.93
C PRO A 19 3.54 -7.67 12.02
N ASN A 20 3.44 -7.21 10.78
CA ASN A 20 2.51 -7.70 9.76
C ASN A 20 1.02 -7.65 10.18
N GLN A 21 0.64 -6.76 11.09
CA GLN A 21 -0.77 -6.56 11.43
C GLN A 21 -1.45 -5.55 10.51
N LEU A 22 -0.74 -4.46 10.20
CA LEU A 22 -1.22 -3.36 9.37
C LEU A 22 -0.10 -2.93 8.44
N TRP A 23 -0.38 -3.02 7.15
CA TRP A 23 0.45 -2.46 6.10
C TRP A 23 -0.23 -1.25 5.48
N VAL A 24 0.54 -0.20 5.26
CA VAL A 24 0.08 1.00 4.57
C VAL A 24 0.81 1.09 3.23
N ALA A 25 0.06 1.30 2.15
CA ALA A 25 0.62 1.63 0.85
C ALA A 25 0.82 3.14 0.71
N ASP A 26 2.01 3.53 0.26
CA ASP A 26 2.36 4.89 -0.10
C ASP A 26 2.77 4.95 -1.58
N PHE A 27 2.33 5.99 -2.30
CA PHE A 27 2.65 6.22 -3.70
C PHE A 27 3.27 7.62 -3.88
N THR A 28 4.42 7.66 -4.52
CA THR A 28 5.12 8.91 -4.83
C THR A 28 5.71 8.89 -6.23
N TYR A 29 6.14 10.06 -6.69
CA TYR A 29 6.84 10.21 -7.95
C TYR A 29 8.16 10.93 -7.70
N ILE A 30 9.23 10.43 -8.31
CA ILE A 30 10.59 10.91 -8.12
C ILE A 30 11.08 11.50 -9.44
N LYS A 31 11.65 12.70 -9.39
CA LYS A 31 12.26 13.34 -10.55
C LYS A 31 13.65 12.75 -10.78
N THR A 32 13.90 12.28 -11.99
CA THR A 32 15.21 11.79 -12.45
C THR A 32 15.72 12.67 -13.59
N THR A 33 16.98 12.49 -13.98
CA THR A 33 17.57 13.17 -15.16
C THR A 33 16.90 12.77 -16.47
N SER A 34 16.26 11.60 -16.52
CA SER A 34 15.62 11.03 -17.71
C SER A 34 14.09 11.17 -17.69
N GLY A 35 13.52 11.91 -16.73
CA GLY A 35 12.07 12.10 -16.57
C GLY A 35 11.56 11.73 -15.18
N TRP A 36 10.27 11.46 -15.07
CA TRP A 36 9.62 11.07 -13.80
C TRP A 36 9.51 9.55 -13.69
N VAL A 37 9.76 9.03 -12.49
CA VAL A 37 9.47 7.64 -12.15
C VAL A 37 8.46 7.59 -11.01
N TYR A 38 7.55 6.63 -11.09
CA TYR A 38 6.55 6.38 -10.07
C TYR A 38 7.04 5.27 -9.16
N THR A 39 6.82 5.42 -7.86
CA THR A 39 7.24 4.45 -6.85
C THR A 39 6.10 4.15 -5.90
N ALA A 40 5.83 2.86 -5.68
CA ALA A 40 4.94 2.36 -4.64
C ALA A 40 5.77 1.73 -3.52
N PHE A 41 5.36 1.97 -2.28
CA PHE A 41 5.91 1.39 -1.07
C PHE A 41 4.81 0.71 -0.27
N ILE A 42 5.11 -0.46 0.28
CA ILE A 42 4.31 -1.14 1.28
C ILE A 42 5.06 -1.04 2.60
N ILE A 43 4.44 -0.43 3.60
CA ILE A 43 5.08 -0.10 4.87
C ILE A 43 4.39 -0.88 5.97
N ASP A 44 5.15 -1.65 6.75
CA ASP A 44 4.67 -2.21 8.00
C ASP A 44 4.60 -1.10 9.06
N VAL A 45 3.39 -0.83 9.56
CA VAL A 45 3.15 0.25 10.53
C VAL A 45 3.80 -0.03 11.88
N PHE A 46 3.84 -1.29 12.32
CA PHE A 46 4.46 -1.66 13.60
C PHE A 46 5.98 -1.52 13.52
N ALA A 47 6.58 -2.12 12.49
CA ALA A 47 8.03 -2.16 12.35
C ALA A 47 8.62 -0.87 11.76
N ARG A 48 7.77 0.03 11.22
CA ARG A 48 8.17 1.23 10.46
C ARG A 48 9.15 0.89 9.34
N SER A 49 8.97 -0.27 8.71
CA SER A 49 9.87 -0.82 7.69
C SER A 49 9.15 -0.94 6.36
N ILE A 50 9.86 -0.65 5.26
CA ILE A 50 9.38 -0.97 3.92
C ILE A 50 9.48 -2.48 3.73
N VAL A 51 8.34 -3.13 3.49
CA VAL A 51 8.25 -4.58 3.29
C VAL A 51 8.09 -4.98 1.84
N GLY A 52 7.75 -4.04 0.96
CA GLY A 52 7.73 -4.24 -0.49
C GLY A 52 7.74 -2.91 -1.22
N TRP A 53 8.26 -2.90 -2.44
CA TRP A 53 8.34 -1.67 -3.22
C TRP A 53 8.41 -1.96 -4.72
N LYS A 54 7.96 -1.01 -5.53
CA LYS A 54 8.11 -1.11 -6.98
C LYS A 54 8.28 0.26 -7.61
N VAL A 55 9.19 0.34 -8.58
CA VAL A 55 9.41 1.53 -9.42
C VAL A 55 8.96 1.22 -10.84
N SER A 56 8.28 2.18 -11.47
CA SER A 56 7.83 2.10 -12.85
C SER A 56 7.93 3.46 -13.53
N ASN A 57 8.10 3.48 -14.84
CA ASN A 57 7.99 4.68 -15.66
C ASN A 57 6.52 5.05 -15.99
N ARG A 58 5.57 4.21 -15.59
CA ARG A 58 4.13 4.42 -15.80
C ARG A 58 3.37 4.27 -14.48
N MET A 59 2.40 5.15 -14.25
CA MET A 59 1.47 5.07 -13.14
C MET A 59 0.38 4.04 -13.48
N ASN A 60 0.44 2.85 -12.90
CA ASN A 60 -0.59 1.82 -13.03
C ASN A 60 -0.82 1.06 -11.72
N THR A 61 -2.01 0.45 -11.60
CA THR A 61 -2.37 -0.39 -10.45
C THR A 61 -1.47 -1.62 -10.34
N ASP A 62 -0.95 -2.13 -11.46
CA ASP A 62 -0.06 -3.29 -11.49
C ASP A 62 1.23 -3.07 -10.68
N MET A 63 1.75 -1.83 -10.66
CA MET A 63 2.92 -1.49 -9.87
C MET A 63 2.66 -1.67 -8.37
N VAL A 64 1.48 -1.23 -7.89
CA VAL A 64 1.09 -1.37 -6.48
C VAL A 64 0.87 -2.84 -6.13
N MET A 65 0.20 -3.58 -7.01
CA MET A 65 0.02 -5.03 -6.83
C MET A 65 1.34 -5.79 -6.83
N ALA A 66 2.31 -5.39 -7.66
CA ALA A 66 3.64 -5.98 -7.67
C ALA A 66 4.40 -5.71 -6.36
N ALA A 67 4.32 -4.49 -5.82
CA ALA A 67 4.92 -4.15 -4.52
C ALA A 67 4.26 -4.95 -3.38
N LEU A 68 2.94 -5.14 -3.42
CA LEU A 68 2.21 -5.94 -2.45
C LEU A 68 2.56 -7.42 -2.52
N ASN A 69 2.60 -7.99 -3.72
CA ASN A 69 2.98 -9.39 -3.92
C ASN A 69 4.42 -9.66 -3.46
N GLN A 70 5.33 -8.71 -3.71
CA GLN A 70 6.69 -8.78 -3.17
C GLN A 70 6.65 -8.82 -1.63
N ALA A 71 5.90 -7.92 -0.99
CA ALA A 71 5.80 -7.89 0.48
C ALA A 71 5.24 -9.20 1.07
N ILE A 72 4.22 -9.78 0.42
CA ILE A 72 3.63 -11.06 0.83
C ILE A 72 4.67 -12.18 0.74
N ALA A 73 5.40 -12.26 -0.38
CA ALA A 73 6.43 -13.27 -0.59
C ALA A 73 7.58 -13.13 0.42
N ASP A 74 8.10 -11.91 0.59
CA ASP A 74 9.24 -11.62 1.48
C ASP A 74 8.90 -11.85 2.96
N ARG A 75 7.62 -11.72 3.34
CA ARG A 75 7.13 -12.00 4.69
C ARG A 75 6.57 -13.41 4.86
N ASN A 76 6.82 -14.30 3.90
CA ASN A 76 6.41 -15.71 3.93
C ASN A 76 4.89 -15.90 4.11
N ASN A 77 4.09 -15.22 3.28
CA ASN A 77 2.63 -15.29 3.25
C ASN A 77 1.98 -15.04 4.63
N PRO A 78 2.14 -13.83 5.19
CA PRO A 78 1.55 -13.49 6.47
C PRO A 78 0.03 -13.52 6.39
N LYS A 79 -0.61 -14.01 7.46
CA LYS A 79 -2.07 -14.09 7.59
C LYS A 79 -2.60 -12.95 8.44
N ASP A 80 -3.87 -12.62 8.23
CA ASP A 80 -4.61 -11.59 8.96
C ASP A 80 -3.96 -10.19 8.87
N VAL A 81 -3.36 -9.87 7.72
CA VAL A 81 -2.76 -8.55 7.48
C VAL A 81 -3.80 -7.62 6.87
N ILE A 82 -4.00 -6.46 7.49
CA ILE A 82 -4.82 -5.40 6.90
C ILE A 82 -3.90 -4.56 6.01
N HIS A 83 -4.20 -4.47 4.72
CA HIS A 83 -3.52 -3.55 3.80
C HIS A 83 -4.40 -2.35 3.49
N HIS A 84 -3.96 -1.16 3.90
CA HIS A 84 -4.64 0.10 3.67
C HIS A 84 -3.86 0.97 2.68
N SER A 85 -4.49 1.38 1.58
CA SER A 85 -3.90 2.32 0.63
C SER A 85 -4.54 3.69 0.77
N ASP A 86 -3.76 4.68 1.19
CA ASP A 86 -4.22 6.06 1.24
C ASP A 86 -3.70 6.79 -0.01
N ARG A 87 -4.61 7.15 -0.95
CA ARG A 87 -4.47 8.27 -1.93
C ARG A 87 -5.62 8.41 -2.95
N GLY A 88 -6.41 9.47 -2.77
CA GLY A 88 -6.27 10.74 -3.50
C GLY A 88 -6.69 10.90 -4.97
N PHE A 89 -6.63 9.89 -5.86
CA PHE A 89 -6.93 10.14 -7.29
C PHE A 89 -7.42 8.95 -8.12
N SER A 90 -7.65 7.79 -7.53
CA SER A 90 -8.31 6.67 -8.23
C SER A 90 -9.67 6.42 -7.60
N THR A 91 -10.69 6.26 -8.45
CA THR A 91 -12.13 6.20 -8.12
C THR A 91 -12.53 5.09 -7.12
N TYR A 92 -11.60 4.23 -6.70
CA TYR A 92 -11.83 3.14 -5.75
C TYR A 92 -10.75 3.12 -4.66
N PRO A 93 -11.09 3.34 -3.38
CA PRO A 93 -10.17 3.02 -2.29
C PRO A 93 -9.99 1.49 -2.23
N PHE A 94 -8.74 1.03 -2.21
CA PHE A 94 -8.41 -0.39 -2.08
C PHE A 94 -7.96 -0.67 -0.64
N VAL A 95 -8.86 -1.23 0.15
CA VAL A 95 -8.49 -1.95 1.38
C VAL A 95 -8.50 -3.43 1.02
N ILE A 96 -7.33 -4.07 1.12
CA ILE A 96 -7.18 -5.50 0.87
C ILE A 96 -6.94 -6.16 2.22
N LEU A 97 -7.82 -7.06 2.62
CA LEU A 97 -7.58 -7.94 3.75
C LEU A 97 -6.82 -9.16 3.22
N ILE A 98 -5.58 -9.34 3.65
CA ILE A 98 -4.79 -10.54 3.34
C ILE A 98 -5.15 -11.58 4.42
N ARG A 99 -5.83 -12.66 4.02
CA ARG A 99 -6.17 -13.80 4.89
C ARG A 99 -5.26 -14.99 4.64
#